data_AF-A0A2V0NYT1-F1
#
_entry.id   AF-A0A2V0NYT1-F1
#
_cell.length_a   1.000
_cell.length_b   1.000
_cell.length_c   1.000
_cell.angle_alpha   90.00
_cell.angle_beta   90.00
_cell.angle_gamma   90.00
#
_symmetry.space_group_name_H-M   'P 1'
#
loop_
_entity.id
_entity.type
_entity.pdbx_description
1 polymer ?
#
loop_
_entity_poly.entity_id
_entity_poly.type
_entity_poly.pdbx_seq_one_letter_code
_entity_poly.pdbx_strand_id
1 'polypeptide(L)'
;MGAGGSKHRVSAEEEARIMRKCNARRSAMLLCRAANPENPQQACERLEAALAMCFAGEVPALKAASAQHERCFTSLMNTGGYQRRRHCDPELGELKAGLTRAGLFPFKA
;
A
#
# COMPACT_ATOMS: atom_id res chain seq x y z
N MET A 1 12.80 -27.72 13.45
CA MET A 1 11.61 -27.11 14.10
C MET A 1 10.92 -26.24 13.06
N GLY A 2 9.81 -26.75 12.48
CA GLY A 2 9.09 -26.09 11.40
C GLY A 2 8.09 -25.07 11.95
N ALA A 3 8.34 -23.78 11.72
CA ALA A 3 7.33 -22.75 11.89
C ALA A 3 6.53 -22.66 10.59
N GLY A 4 5.37 -23.33 10.58
CA GLY A 4 4.42 -23.30 9.48
C GLY A 4 4.01 -21.86 9.18
N GLY A 5 4.35 -21.39 7.98
CA GLY A 5 3.94 -20.10 7.46
C GLY A 5 2.43 -20.06 7.34
N SER A 6 1.77 -19.47 8.35
CA SER A 6 0.37 -19.10 8.26
C SER A 6 0.24 -18.05 7.16
N LYS A 7 -0.19 -18.50 5.98
CA LYS A 7 -0.66 -17.62 4.89
C LYS A 7 -1.88 -16.88 5.44
N HIS A 8 -1.66 -15.76 6.10
CA HIS A 8 -2.71 -14.91 6.65
C HIS A 8 -3.38 -14.17 5.47
N ARG A 9 -4.22 -14.91 4.75
CA ARG A 9 -5.09 -14.38 3.73
C ARG A 9 -6.25 -13.71 4.46
N VAL A 10 -6.54 -12.46 4.13
CA VAL A 10 -7.71 -11.77 4.67
C VAL A 10 -8.98 -12.51 4.24
N SER A 11 -9.98 -12.56 5.12
CA SER A 11 -11.30 -13.07 4.76
C SER A 11 -11.99 -12.15 3.75
N ALA A 12 -13.00 -12.67 3.05
CA ALA A 12 -13.78 -11.88 2.10
C ALA A 12 -14.51 -10.69 2.76
N GLU A 13 -14.94 -10.85 4.02
CA GLU A 13 -15.58 -9.79 4.78
C GLU A 13 -14.58 -8.68 5.13
N GLU A 14 -13.38 -9.04 5.57
CA GLU A 14 -12.30 -8.10 5.83
C GLU A 14 -11.88 -7.38 4.55
N GLU A 15 -11.70 -8.11 3.44
CA GLU A 15 -11.39 -7.52 2.15
C GLU A 15 -12.47 -6.50 1.74
N ALA A 16 -13.75 -6.85 1.85
CA ALA A 16 -14.84 -5.93 1.54
C ALA A 16 -14.83 -4.68 2.43
N ARG A 17 -14.50 -4.82 3.72
CA ARG A 17 -14.35 -3.68 4.65
C ARG A 17 -13.19 -2.78 4.24
N ILE A 18 -12.04 -3.35 3.91
CA ILE A 18 -10.85 -2.63 3.46
C ILE A 18 -11.15 -1.88 2.16
N MET A 19 -11.78 -2.56 1.20
CA MET A 19 -12.18 -1.99 -0.08
C MET A 19 -13.10 -0.79 0.08
N ARG A 20 -14.10 -0.87 0.98
CA ARG A 20 -14.97 0.28 1.31
C ARG A 20 -14.18 1.44 1.92
N LYS A 21 -13.30 1.17 2.88
CA LYS A 21 -12.52 2.21 3.57
C LYS A 21 -11.51 2.91 2.65
N CYS A 22 -10.89 2.15 1.75
CA CYS A 22 -9.86 2.63 0.84
C CYS A 22 -10.41 3.00 -0.55
N ASN A 23 -11.74 3.06 -0.72
CA ASN A 23 -12.39 3.25 -2.01
C ASN A 23 -11.93 4.52 -2.74
N ALA A 24 -11.85 5.66 -2.04
CA ALA A 24 -11.44 6.92 -2.66
C ALA A 24 -10.03 6.85 -3.29
N ARG A 25 -9.08 6.23 -2.58
CA ARG A 25 -7.70 6.02 -3.08
C ARG A 25 -7.67 5.01 -4.23
N ARG A 26 -8.49 3.96 -4.15
CA ARG A 26 -8.65 2.97 -5.22
C ARG A 26 -9.18 3.63 -6.49
N SER A 27 -10.27 4.37 -6.40
CA SER A 27 -10.86 5.11 -7.53
C SER A 27 -9.86 6.09 -8.14
N ALA A 28 -9.15 6.87 -7.33
CA ALA A 28 -8.13 7.79 -7.82
C ALA A 28 -7.01 7.07 -8.58
N MET A 29 -6.54 5.93 -8.06
CA MET A 29 -5.50 5.11 -8.71
C MET A 29 -5.98 4.52 -10.05
N LEU A 30 -7.22 4.02 -10.11
CA LEU A 30 -7.81 3.49 -11.34
C LEU A 30 -8.01 4.59 -12.40
N LEU A 31 -8.51 5.75 -11.99
CA LEU A 31 -8.66 6.92 -12.87
C LEU A 31 -7.30 7.39 -13.40
N CYS A 32 -6.28 7.43 -12.55
CA CYS A 32 -4.92 7.78 -12.99
C CYS A 32 -4.39 6.79 -14.03
N ARG A 33 -4.58 5.49 -13.82
CA ARG A 33 -4.14 4.46 -14.80
C ARG A 33 -4.87 4.60 -16.13
N ALA A 34 -6.17 4.87 -16.10
CA ALA A 34 -6.97 5.12 -17.29
C ALA A 34 -6.53 6.40 -18.04
N ALA A 35 -6.11 7.43 -17.32
CA ALA A 35 -5.64 8.70 -17.89
C ALA A 35 -4.19 8.65 -18.42
N ASN A 36 -3.39 7.68 -18.01
CA ASN A 36 -1.97 7.58 -18.37
C ASN A 36 -1.63 6.20 -18.97
N PRO A 37 -2.22 5.81 -20.11
CA PRO A 37 -2.06 4.47 -20.68
C PRO A 37 -0.63 4.15 -21.12
N GLU A 38 0.15 5.15 -21.51
CA GLU A 38 1.53 4.96 -22.00
C GLU A 38 2.53 4.65 -20.88
N ASN A 39 2.30 5.19 -19.68
CA ASN A 39 3.20 4.99 -18.55
C ASN A 39 2.45 5.06 -17.19
N PRO A 40 1.51 4.11 -16.94
CA PRO A 40 0.67 4.15 -15.76
C PRO A 40 1.46 3.89 -14.47
N GLN A 41 2.55 3.11 -14.54
CA GLN A 41 3.38 2.79 -13.39
C GLN A 41 4.03 4.04 -12.81
N GLN A 42 4.70 4.83 -13.65
CA GLN A 42 5.41 6.03 -13.20
C GLN A 42 4.44 7.16 -12.88
N ALA A 43 3.42 7.37 -13.71
CA ALA A 43 2.45 8.45 -13.51
C ALA A 43 1.62 8.27 -12.22
N CYS A 44 1.30 7.02 -11.87
CA CYS A 44 0.42 6.71 -10.75
C CYS A 44 1.14 6.16 -9.52
N GLU A 45 2.48 6.17 -9.49
CA GLU A 45 3.28 5.59 -8.39
C GLU A 45 2.86 6.12 -7.00
N ARG A 46 2.51 7.41 -6.93
CA ARG A 46 2.10 8.08 -5.68
C ARG A 46 0.74 7.58 -5.19
N LEU A 47 -0.19 7.38 -6.11
CA LEU A 47 -1.52 6.87 -5.80
C LEU A 47 -1.47 5.40 -5.42
N GLU A 48 -0.60 4.62 -6.07
CA GLU A 48 -0.35 3.23 -5.69
C GLU A 48 0.27 3.13 -4.29
N ALA A 49 1.23 3.99 -3.94
CA ALA A 49 1.82 4.04 -2.60
C ALA A 49 0.76 4.42 -1.54
N ALA A 50 -0.05 5.44 -1.81
CA ALA A 50 -1.13 5.85 -0.92
C ALA A 50 -2.18 4.74 -0.72
N LEU A 51 -2.51 4.00 -1.78
CA LEU A 51 -3.42 2.87 -1.72
C LEU A 51 -2.84 1.70 -0.92
N ALA A 52 -1.56 1.39 -1.12
CA ALA A 52 -0.85 0.37 -0.36
C ALA A 52 -0.80 0.67 1.14
N MET A 53 -0.51 1.91 1.53
CA MET A 53 -0.58 2.32 2.94
C MET A 53 -2.00 2.15 3.51
N CYS A 54 -3.03 2.54 2.76
CA CYS A 54 -4.41 2.41 3.22
C CYS A 54 -4.79 0.95 3.48
N PHE A 55 -4.48 0.05 2.55
CA PHE A 55 -4.78 -1.37 2.71
C PHE A 55 -3.95 -1.98 3.84
N ALA A 56 -2.65 -1.70 3.90
CA ALA A 56 -1.78 -2.29 4.89
C ALA A 56 -2.09 -1.82 6.32
N GLY A 57 -2.56 -0.57 6.50
CA GLY A 57 -3.01 -0.07 7.80
C GLY A 57 -4.22 -0.83 8.36
N GLU A 58 -5.01 -1.47 7.49
CA GLU A 58 -6.17 -2.27 7.89
C GLU A 58 -5.86 -3.76 8.09
N VAL A 59 -4.71 -4.24 7.62
CA VAL A 59 -4.28 -5.64 7.79
C VAL A 59 -3.51 -5.75 9.11
N PRO A 60 -4.00 -6.51 10.11
CA PRO A 60 -3.35 -6.59 11.43
C PRO A 60 -1.85 -6.94 11.36
N ALA A 61 -1.49 -7.88 10.48
CA ALA A 61 -0.11 -8.32 10.29
C ALA A 61 0.82 -7.24 9.67
N LEU A 62 0.26 -6.18 9.08
CA LEU A 62 1.01 -5.11 8.42
C LEU A 62 0.92 -3.77 9.16
N LYS A 63 0.25 -3.71 10.32
CA LYS A 63 0.13 -2.47 11.11
C LYS A 63 1.48 -1.91 11.54
N ALA A 64 2.39 -2.77 12.00
CA ALA A 64 3.72 -2.35 12.46
C ALA A 64 4.55 -1.73 11.31
N ALA A 65 4.57 -2.41 10.15
CA ALA A 65 5.22 -1.92 8.94
C ALA A 65 4.56 -0.62 8.43
N SER A 66 3.23 -0.52 8.49
CA SER A 66 2.50 0.69 8.07
C SER A 66 2.86 1.89 8.95
N ALA A 67 2.92 1.69 10.26
CA ALA A 67 3.34 2.73 11.20
C ALA A 67 4.79 3.17 10.99
N GLN A 68 5.68 2.26 10.56
CA GLN A 68 7.06 2.60 10.23
C GLN A 68 7.15 3.45 8.96
N HIS A 69 6.44 3.06 7.90
CA HIS A 69 6.35 3.87 6.69
C HIS A 69 5.75 5.26 6.98
N GLU A 70 4.68 5.33 7.80
CA GLU A 70 4.07 6.60 8.22
C GLU A 70 5.06 7.50 8.97
N ARG A 71 5.88 6.94 9.87
CA ARG A 71 6.96 7.68 10.54
C ARG A 71 8.01 8.19 9.55
N CYS A 72 8.47 7.35 8.62
CA CYS A 72 9.42 7.75 7.58
C CYS A 72 8.86 8.91 6.75
N PHE A 73 7.63 8.77 6.27
CA PHE A 73 6.97 9.78 5.47
C PHE A 73 6.77 11.09 6.23
N THR A 74 6.27 11.02 7.48
CA THR A 74 6.06 12.20 8.34
C THR A 74 7.37 12.94 8.61
N SER A 75 8.46 12.20 8.86
CA SER A 75 9.80 12.77 9.03
C SER A 75 10.26 13.54 7.79
N LEU A 76 10.04 12.98 6.59
CA LEU A 76 10.37 13.67 5.33
C LEU A 76 9.53 14.93 5.10
N MET A 77 8.23 14.88 5.44
CA MET A 77 7.34 16.05 5.33
C MET A 77 7.77 17.18 6.26
N ASN A 78 8.13 16.85 7.50
CA ASN A 78 8.57 17.81 8.52
C ASN A 78 9.93 18.45 8.19
N THR A 79 10.80 17.72 7.48
CA THR A 79 12.14 18.20 7.10
C THR A 79 12.18 18.92 5.76
N GLY A 80 11.03 19.08 5.07
CA GLY A 80 10.99 19.64 3.72
C GLY A 80 11.61 18.72 2.65
N GLY A 81 11.91 17.47 2.99
CA GLY A 81 12.54 16.46 2.15
C GLY A 81 11.62 15.84 1.11
N TYR A 82 10.62 16.57 0.60
CA TYR A 82 9.59 16.07 -0.33
C TYR A 82 10.15 15.34 -1.56
N GLN A 83 11.34 15.75 -2.03
CA GLN A 83 12.02 15.11 -3.16
C GLN A 83 12.72 13.79 -2.79
N ARG A 84 12.97 13.53 -1.51
CA ARG A 84 13.61 12.31 -0.98
C ARG A 84 12.60 11.22 -0.59
N ARG A 85 11.35 11.30 -1.06
CA ARG A 85 10.30 10.29 -0.77
C ARG A 85 10.71 8.84 -1.04
N ARG A 86 11.63 8.63 -1.99
CA ARG A 86 12.21 7.31 -2.30
C ARG A 86 13.03 6.71 -1.15
N HIS A 87 13.37 7.49 -0.13
CA HIS A 87 13.98 6.98 1.09
C HIS A 87 13.05 6.05 1.88
N CYS A 88 11.73 6.15 1.68
CA CYS A 88 10.76 5.25 2.30
C CYS A 88 10.33 4.09 1.36
N ASP A 89 11.00 3.93 0.21
CA ASP A 89 10.72 2.84 -0.74
C ASP A 89 10.95 1.44 -0.14
N PRO A 90 11.96 1.21 0.74
CA PRO A 90 12.11 -0.09 1.40
C PRO A 90 10.87 -0.49 2.19
N GLU A 91 10.35 0.40 3.03
CA GLU A 91 9.13 0.16 3.81
C GLU A 91 7.92 -0.04 2.90
N LEU A 92 7.82 0.74 1.81
CA LEU A 92 6.74 0.57 0.84
C LEU A 92 6.81 -0.81 0.14
N GLY A 93 8.03 -1.29 -0.15
CA GLY A 93 8.27 -2.64 -0.67
C GLY A 93 7.80 -3.73 0.28
N GLU A 94 8.09 -3.59 1.57
CA GLU A 94 7.62 -4.52 2.60
C GLU A 94 6.08 -4.55 2.72
N LEU A 95 5.43 -3.38 2.65
CA LEU A 95 3.97 -3.29 2.64
C LEU A 95 3.38 -4.00 1.42
N LYS A 96 3.91 -3.74 0.22
CA LYS A 96 3.44 -4.40 -1.01
C LYS A 96 3.65 -5.91 -0.94
N ALA A 97 4.81 -6.38 -0.48
CA ALA A 97 5.06 -7.81 -0.29
C ALA A 97 4.09 -8.44 0.73
N GLY A 98 3.79 -7.72 1.81
CA GLY A 98 2.78 -8.10 2.79
C GLY A 98 1.38 -8.23 2.20
N LEU A 99 0.96 -7.24 1.41
CA LEU A 99 -0.33 -7.25 0.73
C LEU A 99 -0.43 -8.36 -0.31
N THR A 100 0.67 -8.69 -1.01
CA THR A 100 0.73 -9.85 -1.91
C THR A 100 0.47 -11.14 -1.14
N ARG A 101 1.10 -11.31 0.04
CA ARG A 101 0.85 -12.48 0.91
C ARG A 101 -0.59 -12.54 1.41
N ALA A 102 -1.22 -11.38 1.65
CA ALA A 102 -2.62 -11.28 2.06
C ALA A 102 -3.62 -11.48 0.90
N GLY A 103 -3.15 -11.50 -0.36
CA GLY A 103 -4.00 -11.60 -1.55
C GLY A 103 -4.63 -10.27 -2.00
N LEU A 104 -4.14 -9.15 -1.49
CA LEU A 104 -4.66 -7.79 -1.72
C LEU A 104 -3.86 -6.99 -2.77
N PHE A 105 -2.74 -7.53 -3.25
CA PHE A 105 -1.88 -6.92 -4.27
C PHE A 105 -1.52 -7.94 -5.38
N PRO A 106 -1.43 -7.54 -6.67
CA PRO A 106 -1.64 -6.18 -7.20
C PRO A 106 -3.11 -5.72 -7.09
N PHE A 107 -3.31 -4.42 -6.92
CA PHE A 107 -4.65 -3.84 -6.87
C PHE A 107 -5.34 -4.03 -8.23
N LYS A 108 -6.45 -4.77 -8.23
CA LYS A 108 -7.27 -5.01 -9.41
C LYS A 108 -8.31 -3.90 -9.59
N ALA A 109 -8.61 -3.61 -10.85
CA ALA A 109 -9.72 -2.75 -11.25
C ALA A 109 -11.05 -3.31 -10.76
#